data_AF-A0A5S3YPM7-F1
#
_entry.id   AF-A0A5S3YPM7-F1
#
_cell.length_a   1.000
_cell.length_b   1.000
_cell.length_c   1.000
_cell.angle_alpha   90.00
_cell.angle_beta   90.00
_cell.angle_gamma   90.00
#
_symmetry.space_group_name_H-M   'P 1'
#
loop_
_entity.id
_entity.type
_entity.pdbx_description
1 polymer ?
#
loop_
_entity_poly.entity_id
_entity_poly.type
_entity_poly.pdbx_seq_one_letter_code
_entity_poly.pdbx_strand_id
1 'polypeptide(L)'
;MYIRDKKTSFALVADKAELDYFHQASVKDCASATVYSAYCKMTNDCPAWLQAAFWLRDKMSALANVENIKGFHNKKTDSPPKAGEKLDFFDVVEISEYELILMSSDRHLSVLIAINMQSNEGTSKNLTITASVKNKNFFGHLYMVPVRPAHSFIVNNMLKKVSFK
;
A
#
# COMPACT_ATOMS: atom_id res chain seq x y z
N MET A 1 3.27 15.28 3.34
CA MET A 1 2.95 15.98 2.09
C MET A 1 3.27 15.00 0.97
N TYR A 2 2.31 14.69 0.11
CA TYR A 2 2.51 13.87 -1.07
C TYR A 2 2.43 14.75 -2.32
N ILE A 3 2.90 14.25 -3.44
CA ILE A 3 2.76 14.94 -4.74
C ILE A 3 1.90 14.09 -5.68
N ARG A 4 1.27 14.72 -6.67
CA ARG A 4 0.62 14.00 -7.77
C ARG A 4 1.51 14.03 -8.99
N ASP A 5 1.80 12.87 -9.56
CA ASP A 5 2.61 12.77 -10.78
C ASP A 5 1.92 13.51 -11.93
N LYS A 6 2.67 14.37 -12.63
CA LYS A 6 2.10 15.24 -13.67
C LYS A 6 1.59 14.47 -14.90
N LYS A 7 2.05 13.23 -15.13
CA LYS A 7 1.68 12.43 -16.29
C LYS A 7 0.55 11.45 -15.97
N THR A 8 0.58 10.85 -14.77
CA THR A 8 -0.36 9.78 -14.39
C THR A 8 -1.35 10.20 -13.31
N SER A 9 -1.23 11.39 -12.73
CA SER A 9 -2.03 11.92 -11.61
C SER A 9 -2.00 11.07 -10.33
N PHE A 10 -1.20 10.01 -10.29
CA PHE A 10 -1.05 9.15 -9.13
C PHE A 10 -0.32 9.88 -8.01
N ALA A 11 -0.80 9.68 -6.79
CA ALA A 11 -0.11 10.15 -5.61
C ALA A 11 1.21 9.40 -5.40
N LEU A 12 2.28 10.14 -5.15
CA LEU A 12 3.62 9.65 -4.87
C LEU A 12 4.20 10.37 -3.64
N VAL A 13 5.10 9.68 -2.92
CA VAL A 13 5.76 10.26 -1.74
C VAL A 13 6.74 11.39 -2.07
N ALA A 14 7.29 11.39 -3.28
CA ALA A 14 8.15 12.42 -3.84
C ALA A 14 8.14 12.35 -5.37
N ASP A 15 8.81 13.29 -6.04
CA ASP A 15 8.98 13.26 -7.50
C ASP A 15 9.54 11.94 -7.97
N LYS A 16 9.03 11.44 -9.10
CA LYS A 16 9.38 10.10 -9.61
C LYS A 16 10.89 9.91 -9.80
N ALA A 17 11.61 10.98 -10.13
CA ALA A 17 13.07 10.98 -10.27
C ALA A 17 13.83 10.86 -8.94
N GLU A 18 13.18 11.19 -7.82
CA GLU A 18 13.75 11.13 -6.47
C GLU A 18 13.31 9.89 -5.67
N LEU A 19 12.52 9.01 -6.28
CA LEU A 19 12.06 7.79 -5.63
C LEU A 19 13.16 6.73 -5.66
N ASP A 20 13.48 6.19 -4.50
CA ASP A 20 14.36 5.03 -4.39
C ASP A 20 13.66 3.74 -4.82
N TYR A 21 12.33 3.69 -4.75
CA TYR A 21 11.56 2.56 -5.24
C TYR A 21 10.18 2.99 -5.72
N PHE A 22 9.82 2.46 -6.88
CA PHE A 22 8.53 2.64 -7.50
C PHE A 22 8.07 1.29 -8.03
N HIS A 23 6.87 0.88 -7.61
CA HIS A 23 6.24 -0.32 -8.13
C HIS A 23 4.78 -0.03 -8.40
N GLN A 24 4.32 -0.43 -9.58
CA GLN A 24 2.93 -0.32 -9.98
C GLN A 24 2.47 -1.68 -10.46
N ALA A 25 1.29 -2.10 -9.99
CA ALA A 25 0.65 -3.33 -10.41
C ALA A 25 -0.85 -3.07 -10.57
N SER A 26 -1.43 -3.69 -11.58
CA SER A 26 -2.83 -3.48 -11.95
C SER A 26 -3.51 -4.82 -12.18
N VAL A 27 -4.80 -4.88 -11.88
CA VAL A 27 -5.67 -5.98 -12.25
C VAL A 27 -6.90 -5.45 -12.97
N LYS A 28 -7.29 -6.14 -14.03
CA LYS A 28 -8.52 -5.86 -14.76
C LYS A 28 -9.69 -6.56 -14.06
N ASP A 29 -10.90 -6.10 -14.35
CA ASP A 29 -12.13 -6.76 -13.91
C ASP A 29 -12.09 -7.01 -12.38
N CYS A 30 -11.91 -5.91 -11.64
CA CYS A 30 -11.98 -5.92 -10.19
C CYS A 30 -13.44 -6.12 -9.77
N ALA A 31 -13.67 -7.16 -8.96
CA ALA A 31 -15.00 -7.50 -8.46
C ALA A 31 -15.50 -6.59 -7.34
N SER A 32 -14.67 -5.66 -6.86
CA SER A 32 -15.00 -4.76 -5.76
C SER A 32 -15.66 -3.48 -6.26
N ALA A 33 -16.69 -3.02 -5.53
CA ALA A 33 -17.41 -1.80 -5.88
C ALA A 33 -16.61 -0.52 -5.61
N THR A 34 -15.77 -0.53 -4.57
CA THR A 34 -14.99 0.63 -4.08
C THR A 34 -13.54 0.25 -3.77
N VAL A 35 -12.64 1.23 -3.72
CA VAL A 35 -11.24 1.00 -3.30
C VAL A 35 -11.12 0.47 -1.87
N TYR A 36 -11.98 0.90 -0.94
CA TYR A 36 -11.95 0.41 0.43
C TYR A 36 -12.34 -1.07 0.51
N SER A 37 -13.42 -1.47 -0.18
CA SER A 37 -13.81 -2.90 -0.22
C SER A 37 -12.75 -3.77 -0.90
N ALA A 38 -12.10 -3.25 -1.95
CA ALA A 38 -10.95 -3.92 -2.57
C ALA A 38 -9.79 -4.07 -1.56
N TYR A 39 -9.44 -3.01 -0.85
CA TYR A 39 -8.40 -3.03 0.18
C TYR A 39 -8.71 -4.06 1.27
N CYS A 40 -9.93 -4.07 1.80
CA CYS A 40 -10.38 -5.06 2.78
C CYS A 40 -10.22 -6.48 2.24
N LYS A 41 -10.72 -6.78 1.03
CA LYS A 41 -10.63 -8.11 0.43
C LYS A 41 -9.18 -8.56 0.19
N MET A 42 -8.29 -7.65 -0.21
CA MET A 42 -6.86 -7.94 -0.39
C MET A 42 -6.16 -8.32 0.91
N THR A 43 -6.56 -7.69 2.02
CA THR A 43 -5.85 -7.72 3.30
C THR A 43 -6.47 -8.64 4.36
N ASN A 44 -7.76 -9.00 4.23
CA ASN A 44 -8.47 -9.82 5.22
C ASN A 44 -7.86 -11.22 5.42
N ASP A 45 -7.34 -11.81 4.35
CA ASP A 45 -6.69 -13.13 4.38
C ASP A 45 -5.17 -13.01 4.26
N CYS A 46 -4.55 -12.20 5.12
CA CYS A 46 -3.10 -12.03 5.11
C CYS A 46 -2.42 -13.37 5.46
N PRO A 47 -1.67 -13.99 4.54
CA PRO A 47 -1.09 -15.30 4.79
C PRO A 47 -0.11 -15.24 5.95
N ALA A 48 -0.02 -16.32 6.74
CA ALA A 48 0.76 -16.36 7.98
C ALA A 48 2.24 -16.00 7.78
N TRP A 49 2.83 -16.33 6.62
CA TRP A 49 4.21 -15.96 6.29
C TRP A 49 4.38 -14.43 6.14
N LEU A 50 3.35 -13.72 5.67
CA LEU A 50 3.38 -12.27 5.52
C LEU A 50 3.21 -11.58 6.89
N GLN A 51 2.37 -12.14 7.77
CA GLN A 51 2.30 -11.70 9.17
C GLN A 51 3.64 -11.92 9.89
N ALA A 52 4.30 -13.07 9.65
CA ALA A 52 5.64 -13.35 10.18
C ALA A 52 6.70 -12.39 9.62
N ALA A 53 6.60 -11.97 8.35
CA ALA A 53 7.50 -10.98 7.76
C ALA A 53 7.30 -9.58 8.39
N PHE A 54 6.06 -9.15 8.65
CA PHE A 54 5.80 -7.92 9.38
C PHE A 54 6.28 -7.97 10.83
N TRP A 55 6.10 -9.12 11.49
CA TRP A 55 6.64 -9.34 12.84
C TRP A 55 8.17 -9.30 12.86
N LEU A 56 8.83 -9.92 11.88
CA LEU A 56 10.28 -9.90 11.76
C LEU A 56 10.80 -8.49 11.48
N ARG A 57 10.12 -7.72 10.62
CA ARG A 57 10.38 -6.28 10.47
C ARG A 57 10.28 -5.61 11.83
N ASP A 58 9.15 -5.73 12.50
CA ASP A 58 8.87 -5.03 13.75
C ASP A 58 9.94 -5.32 14.80
N LYS A 59 10.42 -6.57 14.87
CA LYS A 59 11.53 -6.96 15.73
C LYS A 59 12.87 -6.34 15.34
N MET A 60 13.20 -6.28 14.04
CA MET A 60 14.42 -5.62 13.57
C MET A 60 14.36 -4.10 13.73
N SER A 61 13.18 -3.51 13.54
CA SER A 61 12.93 -2.07 13.63
C SER A 61 12.76 -1.60 15.09
N ALA A 62 12.44 -2.50 16.03
CA ALA A 62 12.45 -2.22 17.47
C ALA A 62 13.86 -1.84 17.97
N LEU A 63 14.92 -2.39 17.36
CA LEU A 63 16.30 -2.00 17.65
C LEU A 63 16.61 -0.55 17.24
N ALA A 64 15.79 0.02 16.34
CA ALA A 64 15.92 1.37 15.79
C ALA A 64 14.86 2.37 16.31
N ASN A 65 14.05 1.97 17.32
CA ASN A 65 12.97 2.78 17.90
C ASN A 65 11.89 3.20 16.89
N VAL A 66 11.56 2.31 15.95
CA VAL A 66 10.53 2.51 14.91
C VAL A 66 9.20 1.92 15.37
N GLU A 67 8.09 2.56 14.97
CA GLU A 67 6.73 2.16 15.35
C GLU A 67 6.36 0.76 14.81
N ASN A 68 5.77 -0.07 15.68
CA ASN A 68 5.34 -1.43 15.36
C ASN A 68 4.08 -1.37 14.49
N ILE A 69 4.11 -2.03 13.34
CA ILE A 69 2.98 -2.05 12.41
C ILE A 69 1.95 -3.13 12.78
N LYS A 70 2.32 -4.15 13.56
CA LYS A 70 1.45 -5.25 14.05
C LYS A 70 0.72 -6.05 12.94
N GLY A 71 0.96 -5.74 11.67
CA GLY A 71 0.36 -6.38 10.50
C GLY A 71 -1.00 -5.80 10.12
N PHE A 72 -1.74 -6.52 9.25
CA PHE A 72 -3.12 -6.18 8.89
C PHE A 72 -4.08 -6.76 9.92
N HIS A 73 -5.05 -5.97 10.38
CA HIS A 73 -6.10 -6.47 11.26
C HIS A 73 -7.13 -7.26 10.43
N ASN A 74 -7.38 -8.52 10.82
CA ASN A 74 -8.36 -9.41 10.16
C ASN A 74 -9.82 -8.97 10.36
N LYS A 75 -10.09 -7.94 11.16
CA LYS A 75 -11.45 -7.44 11.42
C LYS A 75 -11.51 -5.96 11.04
N LYS A 76 -11.86 -5.72 9.78
CA LYS A 76 -12.12 -4.37 9.27
C LYS A 76 -13.58 -4.03 9.44
N THR A 77 -13.85 -2.80 9.84
CA THR A 77 -15.20 -2.27 9.97
C THR A 77 -15.83 -2.17 8.58
N ASP A 78 -17.15 -2.39 8.48
CA ASP A 78 -17.88 -2.23 7.22
C ASP A 78 -17.81 -0.80 6.68
N SER A 79 -17.60 0.17 7.58
CA SER A 79 -17.42 1.58 7.23
C SER A 79 -15.95 1.93 6.94
N PRO A 80 -15.68 2.69 5.86
CA PRO A 80 -14.34 3.21 5.58
C PRO A 80 -13.86 4.18 6.68
N PRO A 81 -12.56 4.21 7.00
CA PRO A 81 -11.98 5.23 7.86
C PRO A 81 -12.07 6.61 7.21
N LYS A 82 -11.87 7.68 7.99
CA LYS A 82 -11.76 9.05 7.48
C LYS A 82 -10.31 9.43 7.21
N ALA A 83 -10.10 10.43 6.35
CA ALA A 83 -8.79 11.05 6.21
C ALA A 83 -8.31 11.59 7.57
N GLY A 84 -7.05 11.33 7.91
CA GLY A 84 -6.44 11.61 9.21
C GLY A 84 -6.55 10.47 10.23
N GLU A 85 -7.35 9.43 9.96
CA GLU A 85 -7.40 8.23 10.79
C GLU A 85 -6.35 7.20 10.35
N LYS A 86 -6.12 6.18 11.19
CA LYS A 86 -5.26 5.05 10.85
C LYS A 86 -6.05 3.91 10.21
N LEU A 87 -5.48 3.33 9.17
CA LEU A 87 -5.96 2.09 8.56
C LEU A 87 -4.84 1.05 8.64
N ASP A 88 -5.03 0.06 9.50
CA ASP A 88 -3.97 -0.84 9.96
C ASP A 88 -2.81 -0.03 10.55
N PHE A 89 -1.69 0.03 9.85
CA PHE A 89 -0.50 0.79 10.25
C PHE A 89 -0.19 1.99 9.36
N PHE A 90 -1.04 2.24 8.37
CA PHE A 90 -0.92 3.40 7.51
C PHE A 90 -1.77 4.55 8.04
N ASP A 91 -1.29 5.76 7.86
CA ASP A 91 -2.10 6.96 8.00
C ASP A 91 -2.92 7.14 6.71
N VAL A 92 -4.23 7.26 6.85
CA VAL A 92 -5.14 7.54 5.73
C VAL A 92 -5.00 9.01 5.39
N VAL A 93 -4.37 9.29 4.26
CA VAL A 93 -4.19 10.66 3.79
C VAL A 93 -5.44 11.13 3.06
N GLU A 94 -6.00 10.27 2.22
CA GLU A 94 -7.16 10.56 1.41
C GLU A 94 -7.93 9.27 1.13
N ILE A 95 -9.26 9.36 1.13
CA ILE A 95 -10.13 8.23 0.84
C ILE A 95 -11.39 8.72 0.13
N SER A 96 -11.72 8.03 -0.94
CA SER A 96 -12.94 8.20 -1.73
C SER A 96 -13.42 6.82 -2.22
N GLU A 97 -14.45 6.79 -3.06
CA GLU A 97 -14.90 5.55 -3.70
C GLU A 97 -13.86 4.98 -4.68
N TYR A 98 -13.05 5.85 -5.30
CA TYR A 98 -12.15 5.53 -6.42
C TYR A 98 -10.67 5.66 -6.09
N GLU A 99 -10.32 6.32 -4.98
CA GLU A 99 -8.93 6.54 -4.58
C GLU A 99 -8.75 6.36 -3.08
N LEU A 100 -7.73 5.60 -2.70
CA LEU A 100 -7.29 5.46 -1.31
C LEU A 100 -5.78 5.72 -1.27
N ILE A 101 -5.38 6.74 -0.52
CA ILE A 101 -3.97 7.13 -0.32
C ILE A 101 -3.59 6.82 1.12
N LEU A 102 -2.65 5.88 1.24
CA LEU A 102 -2.09 5.42 2.49
C LEU A 102 -0.63 5.85 2.58
N MET A 103 -0.25 6.44 3.70
CA MET A 103 1.13 6.87 3.93
C MET A 103 1.67 6.23 5.20
N SER A 104 2.94 5.88 5.18
CA SER A 104 3.68 5.46 6.37
C SER A 104 5.05 6.10 6.31
N SER A 105 5.40 6.89 7.32
CA SER A 105 6.65 7.64 7.35
C SER A 105 7.33 7.38 8.68
N ASP A 106 8.47 6.71 8.63
CA ASP A 106 9.27 6.43 9.82
C ASP A 106 10.66 7.05 9.68
N ARG A 107 11.59 6.71 10.57
CA ARG A 107 12.95 7.30 10.58
C ARG A 107 13.80 6.93 9.37
N HIS A 108 13.53 5.81 8.71
CA HIS A 108 14.42 5.27 7.68
C HIS A 108 13.84 5.37 6.27
N LEU A 109 12.51 5.45 6.15
CA LEU A 109 11.85 5.58 4.86
C LEU A 109 10.49 6.26 4.99
N SER A 110 10.05 6.83 3.87
CA SER A 110 8.68 7.27 3.66
C SER A 110 8.07 6.45 2.54
N VAL A 111 6.94 5.82 2.82
CA VAL A 111 6.15 5.01 1.90
C VAL A 111 4.83 5.69 1.65
N LEU A 112 4.41 5.70 0.39
CA LEU A 112 3.04 6.00 0.00
C LEU A 112 2.52 4.89 -0.91
N ILE A 113 1.36 4.36 -0.54
CA ILE A 113 0.58 3.41 -1.31
C ILE A 113 -0.69 4.11 -1.79
N ALA A 114 -0.84 4.25 -3.10
CA ALA A 114 -2.03 4.78 -3.73
C ALA A 114 -2.78 3.65 -4.43
N ILE A 115 -4.03 3.45 -4.04
CA ILE A 115 -4.94 2.48 -4.65
C ILE A 115 -5.96 3.26 -5.46
N ASN A 116 -5.99 3.01 -6.77
CA ASN A 116 -6.83 3.72 -7.71
C ASN A 116 -7.75 2.73 -8.41
N MET A 117 -9.04 3.04 -8.48
CA MET A 117 -10.03 2.29 -9.21
C MET A 117 -10.53 3.13 -10.39
N GLN A 118 -10.29 2.64 -11.60
CA GLN A 118 -10.74 3.29 -12.83
C GLN A 118 -11.84 2.44 -13.45
N SER A 119 -12.96 3.07 -13.80
CA SER A 119 -14.00 2.40 -14.57
C SER A 119 -13.56 2.31 -16.04
N ASN A 120 -13.68 1.13 -16.62
CA ASN A 120 -13.50 0.91 -18.06
C ASN A 120 -14.87 0.91 -18.77
N GLU A 121 -14.88 0.87 -20.10
CA GLU A 121 -16.11 0.73 -20.88
C GLU A 121 -16.90 -0.51 -20.42
N GLY A 122 -18.14 -0.30 -19.95
CA GLY A 122 -19.02 -1.33 -19.38
C GLY A 122 -19.05 -1.34 -17.84
N THR A 123 -19.23 -2.52 -17.25
CA THR A 123 -19.27 -2.73 -15.78
C THR A 123 -17.91 -3.13 -15.19
N SER A 124 -16.88 -3.21 -16.03
CA SER A 124 -15.53 -3.60 -15.61
C SER A 124 -14.79 -2.44 -14.93
N LYS A 125 -14.15 -2.71 -13.79
CA LYS A 125 -13.31 -1.75 -13.07
C LYS A 125 -11.88 -2.24 -13.02
N ASN A 126 -10.92 -1.41 -13.33
CA ASN A 126 -9.50 -1.73 -13.17
C ASN A 126 -9.01 -1.18 -11.84
N LEU A 127 -8.33 -2.03 -11.06
CA LEU A 127 -7.69 -1.61 -9.82
C LEU A 127 -6.18 -1.52 -10.04
N THR A 128 -5.59 -0.38 -9.72
CA THR A 128 -4.15 -0.14 -9.79
C THR A 128 -3.62 0.23 -8.42
N ILE A 129 -2.57 -0.45 -7.99
CA ILE A 129 -1.83 -0.15 -6.77
C ILE A 129 -0.49 0.43 -7.19
N THR A 130 -0.21 1.62 -6.67
CA THR A 130 1.07 2.32 -6.86
C THR A 130 1.75 2.43 -5.51
N ALA A 131 2.94 1.84 -5.39
CA ALA A 131 3.80 1.96 -4.23
C ALA A 131 5.00 2.83 -4.57
N SER A 132 5.21 3.88 -3.78
CA SER A 132 6.35 4.79 -3.90
C SER A 132 7.08 4.89 -2.57
N VAL A 133 8.40 4.81 -2.61
CA VAL A 133 9.25 4.86 -1.42
C VAL A 133 10.41 5.81 -1.64
N LYS A 134 10.68 6.63 -0.63
CA LYS A 134 11.88 7.47 -0.51
C LYS A 134 12.62 7.10 0.77
N ASN A 135 13.86 6.67 0.64
CA ASN A 135 14.74 6.34 1.74
C ASN A 135 15.26 7.65 2.37
N LYS A 136 15.35 7.69 3.69
CA LYS A 136 15.85 8.85 4.43
C LYS A 136 17.31 8.71 4.83
N ASN A 137 17.81 7.48 4.90
CA ASN A 137 19.16 7.17 5.36
C ASN A 137 19.68 5.84 4.77
N PHE A 138 20.91 5.49 5.10
CA PHE A 138 21.56 4.26 4.67
C PHE A 138 20.84 2.99 5.19
N PHE A 139 20.29 3.03 6.40
CA PHE A 139 19.51 1.92 6.93
C PHE A 139 18.26 1.64 6.09
N GLY A 140 17.57 2.69 5.62
CA GLY A 140 16.46 2.56 4.67
C GLY A 140 16.86 1.89 3.36
N HIS A 141 18.03 2.26 2.82
CA HIS A 141 18.56 1.62 1.62
C HIS A 141 18.80 0.12 1.82
N LEU A 142 19.46 -0.26 2.92
CA LEU A 142 19.75 -1.65 3.22
C LEU A 142 18.47 -2.45 3.49
N TYR A 143 17.50 -1.85 4.19
CA TYR A 143 16.19 -2.45 4.47
C TYR A 143 15.39 -2.72 3.19
N MET A 144 15.50 -1.84 2.19
CA MET A 144 14.80 -2.02 0.91
C MET A 144 15.36 -3.17 0.07
N VAL A 145 16.59 -3.65 0.29
CA VAL A 145 17.16 -4.78 -0.48
C VAL A 145 16.30 -6.05 -0.43
N PRO A 146 15.96 -6.60 0.76
CA PRO A 146 15.05 -7.75 0.85
C PRO A 146 13.57 -7.38 0.65
N VAL A 147 13.17 -6.15 0.99
CA VAL A 147 11.77 -5.74 0.98
C VAL A 147 11.23 -5.49 -0.42
N ARG A 148 12.03 -4.95 -1.34
CA ARG A 148 11.65 -4.73 -2.74
C ARG A 148 11.09 -5.99 -3.43
N PRO A 149 11.81 -7.12 -3.48
CA PRO A 149 11.29 -8.33 -4.14
C PRO A 149 10.08 -8.91 -3.40
N ALA A 150 10.10 -8.91 -2.06
CA ALA A 150 8.97 -9.39 -1.27
C ALA A 150 7.71 -8.56 -1.54
N HIS A 151 7.82 -7.23 -1.55
CA HIS A 151 6.70 -6.31 -1.77
C HIS A 151 6.02 -6.57 -3.11
N SER A 152 6.79 -6.66 -4.20
CA SER A 152 6.19 -6.91 -5.52
C SER A 152 5.43 -8.24 -5.55
N PHE A 153 5.99 -9.29 -4.95
CA PHE A 153 5.31 -10.58 -4.84
C PHE A 153 3.99 -10.48 -4.03
N ILE A 154 4.03 -9.78 -2.88
CA ILE A 154 2.86 -9.57 -2.02
C ILE A 154 1.74 -8.84 -2.76
N VAL A 155 2.06 -7.71 -3.39
CA VAL A 155 1.07 -6.88 -4.09
C VAL A 155 0.42 -7.65 -5.24
N ASN A 156 1.21 -8.37 -6.03
CA ASN A 156 0.68 -9.22 -7.11
C ASN A 156 -0.25 -10.32 -6.57
N ASN A 157 0.09 -10.94 -5.43
CA ASN A 157 -0.76 -11.96 -4.84
C ASN A 157 -2.05 -11.37 -4.21
N MET A 158 -1.97 -10.16 -3.65
CA MET A 158 -3.14 -9.42 -3.17
C MET A 158 -4.10 -9.07 -4.30
N LEU A 159 -3.60 -8.55 -5.43
CA LEU A 159 -4.41 -8.22 -6.60
C LEU A 159 -5.17 -9.42 -7.17
N LYS A 160 -4.57 -10.62 -7.15
CA LYS A 160 -5.23 -11.85 -7.58
C LYS A 160 -6.49 -12.19 -6.76
N LYS A 161 -6.60 -11.74 -5.51
CA LYS A 161 -7.79 -11.98 -4.67
C LYS A 161 -9.00 -11.15 -5.07
N VAL A 162 -8.78 -10.04 -5.78
CA VAL A 162 -9.83 -9.09 -6.16
C VAL A 162 -10.16 -9.12 -7.65
N SER A 163 -9.38 -9.85 -8.45
CA SER A 163 -9.68 -10.18 -9.84
C SER A 163 -10.93 -11.07 -9.93
N PHE A 164 -11.77 -10.88 -10.96
CA PHE A 164 -12.61 -11.97 -11.46
C PHE A 164 -11.71 -13.13 -11.94
N LYS A 165 -12.17 -14.36 -11.70
CA LYS A 165 -11.53 -15.60 -12.15
C LYS A 165 -12.29 -16.15 -13.35
#